data_AF-A0A6J4S1N6-F1
#
_entry.id   AF-A0A6J4S1N6-F1
#
_cell.length_a   1.000
_cell.length_b   1.000
_cell.length_c   1.000
_cell.angle_alpha   90.00
_cell.angle_beta   90.00
_cell.angle_gamma   90.00
#
_symmetry.space_group_name_H-M   'P 1'
#
loop_
_entity.id
_entity.type
_entity.pdbx_description
1 polymer ?
#
loop_
_entity_poly.entity_id
_entity_poly.type
_entity_poly.pdbx_seq_one_letter_code
_entity_poly.pdbx_strand_id
1 'polypeptide(L)' 'MLARCAALVPALAGAKVIGERVGLRPVRAGGPRVEAEAVPGGTVIHDYGHGGAGWTLAWGCALEVVAHVRGLGAVP' A
#
# COMPACT_ATOMS: atom_id res chain seq x y z
N MET A 1 21.05 -3.65 -11.80
CA MET A 1 20.53 -2.42 -11.16
C MET A 1 21.63 -1.37 -11.03
N LEU A 2 22.73 -1.66 -10.33
CA LEU A 2 23.80 -0.69 -10.02
C LEU A 2 24.36 0.05 -11.24
N ALA A 3 24.73 -0.66 -12.32
CA ALA A 3 25.23 -0.01 -13.55
C ALA A 3 24.23 0.98 -14.17
N ARG A 4 22.92 0.67 -14.11
CA ARG A 4 21.86 1.58 -14.59
C ARG A 4 21.73 2.82 -13.71
N CYS A 5 21.81 2.64 -12.39
CA CYS A 5 21.81 3.77 -11.45
C CYS A 5 23.04 4.67 -11.63
N ALA A 6 24.24 4.10 -11.82
CA ALA A 6 25.46 4.86 -12.07
C ALA A 6 25.44 5.59 -13.42
N ALA A 7 24.80 5.01 -14.45
CA ALA A 7 24.59 5.70 -15.72
C ALA A 7 23.64 6.91 -15.58
N LEU A 8 22.61 6.82 -14.72
CA LEU A 8 21.68 7.92 -14.46
C LEU A 8 22.27 8.99 -13.52
N VAL A 9 23.03 8.57 -12.51
CA VAL A 9 23.64 9.43 -11.50
C VAL A 9 25.11 9.03 -11.33
N PRO A 10 26.05 9.63 -12.09
CA PRO A 10 27.46 9.23 -12.12
C PRO A 10 28.16 9.24 -10.76
N ALA A 11 27.75 10.12 -9.85
CA ALA A 11 28.30 10.19 -8.49
C ALA A 11 28.08 8.92 -7.65
N LEU A 12 27.18 8.02 -8.08
CA LEU A 12 26.97 6.72 -7.44
C LEU A 12 27.99 5.66 -7.88
N ALA A 13 28.84 5.94 -8.88
CA ALA A 13 29.86 5.00 -9.32
C ALA A 13 30.84 4.67 -8.17
N GLY A 14 30.98 3.38 -7.86
CA GLY A 14 31.86 2.91 -6.77
C GLY A 14 31.31 3.13 -5.35
N ALA A 15 30.07 3.60 -5.19
CA ALA A 15 29.45 3.74 -3.87
C ALA A 15 29.40 2.39 -3.12
N LYS A 16 29.66 2.42 -1.81
CA LYS A 16 29.61 1.23 -0.95
C LYS A 16 28.20 0.65 -0.90
N VAL A 17 28.05 -0.63 -1.27
CA VAL A 17 26.79 -1.35 -1.11
C VAL A 17 26.58 -1.70 0.38
N ILE A 18 25.47 -1.24 0.96
CA ILE A 18 25.12 -1.48 2.37
C ILE A 18 24.44 -2.84 2.54
N GLY A 19 23.69 -3.30 1.53
CA GLY A 19 23.01 -4.59 1.53
C GLY A 19 21.95 -4.66 0.44
N GLU A 20 21.33 -5.82 0.31
CA GLU A 20 20.31 -6.12 -0.70
C GLU A 20 18.98 -6.48 -0.01
N ARG A 21 17.86 -6.03 -0.60
CA ARG A 21 16.52 -6.29 -0.07
C ARG A 21 15.57 -6.62 -1.21
N VAL A 22 14.66 -7.56 -0.95
CA VAL A 22 13.59 -7.95 -1.87
C VAL A 22 12.27 -7.90 -1.12
N GLY A 23 11.20 -7.47 -1.80
CA GLY A 23 9.85 -7.43 -1.26
C GLY A 23 8.82 -7.78 -2.32
N LEU A 24 7.74 -8.44 -1.90
CA LEU A 24 6.59 -8.74 -2.74
C LEU A 24 5.58 -7.59 -2.67
N ARG A 25 5.15 -7.09 -3.84
CA ARG A 25 4.11 -6.06 -3.90
C ARG A 25 2.74 -6.73 -3.78
N PRO A 26 1.86 -6.30 -2.84
CA PRO A 26 0.52 -6.84 -2.70
C PRO A 26 -0.40 -6.26 -3.78
N VAL A 27 -0.18 -6.62 -5.04
CA VAL A 27 -0.98 -6.13 -6.17
C VAL A 27 -2.31 -6.87 -6.23
N ARG A 28 -3.40 -6.14 -6.44
CA ARG A 28 -4.73 -6.68 -6.72
C ARG A 28 -5.20 -6.21 -8.10
N ALA A 29 -5.81 -7.12 -8.87
CA ALA A 29 -6.50 -6.75 -10.11
C ALA A 29 -7.65 -5.79 -9.80
N GLY A 30 -7.70 -4.66 -10.50
CA GLY A 30 -8.66 -3.58 -10.21
C GLY A 30 -8.18 -2.58 -9.15
N GLY A 31 -6.95 -2.71 -8.64
CA GLY A 31 -6.37 -1.78 -7.66
C GLY A 31 -6.71 -2.10 -6.20
N PRO A 32 -6.40 -1.17 -5.28
CA PRO A 32 -6.71 -1.32 -3.86
C PRO A 32 -8.21 -1.57 -3.65
N ARG A 33 -8.54 -2.39 -2.66
CA ARG A 33 -9.91 -2.56 -2.16
C ARG A 33 -10.02 -1.82 -0.83
N VAL A 34 -10.80 -0.74 -0.82
CA VAL A 34 -11.15 0.02 0.37
C VAL A 34 -12.67 0.08 0.51
N GLU A 35 -13.25 -0.98 1.06
CA GLU A 35 -14.70 -1.23 1.00
C GLU A 35 -15.20 -1.87 2.29
N ALA A 36 -16.43 -1.54 2.69
CA ALA A 36 -17.14 -2.23 3.76
C ALA A 36 -17.93 -3.44 3.22
N GLU A 37 -17.88 -4.55 3.92
CA GLU A 37 -18.61 -5.79 3.61
C GLU A 37 -19.34 -6.27 4.86
N ALA A 38 -20.66 -6.44 4.76
CA ALA A 38 -21.44 -7.06 5.82
C ALA A 38 -21.21 -8.57 5.82
N VAL A 39 -20.82 -9.12 6.96
CA VAL A 39 -20.55 -10.55 7.15
C VAL A 39 -21.35 -11.07 8.36
N PRO A 40 -21.55 -12.38 8.50
CA PRO A 40 -22.09 -12.94 9.73
C PRO A 40 -21.24 -12.52 10.94
N GLY A 41 -21.84 -11.81 11.89
CA GLY A 41 -21.16 -11.33 13.10
C GLY A 41 -20.59 -9.92 13.02
N GLY A 42 -20.77 -9.17 11.92
CA GLY A 42 -20.43 -7.75 11.88
C GLY A 42 -20.09 -7.20 10.50
N THR A 43 -19.21 -6.21 10.46
CA THR A 43 -18.73 -5.59 9.23
C THR A 43 -17.22 -5.75 9.14
N VAL A 44 -16.73 -6.20 7.99
CA VAL A 44 -15.31 -6.18 7.63
C VAL A 44 -15.05 -4.97 6.74
N ILE A 45 -14.09 -4.14 7.11
CA ILE A 45 -13.59 -3.08 6.22
C ILE A 45 -12.28 -3.58 5.62
N HIS A 46 -12.28 -3.74 4.30
CA HIS A 46 -11.12 -4.15 3.53
C HIS A 46 -10.21 -2.94 3.30
N ASP A 47 -8.89 -3.15 3.42
CA ASP A 47 -7.87 -2.15 3.09
C ASP A 47 -6.60 -2.88 2.59
N TYR A 48 -6.64 -3.39 1.36
CA TYR A 48 -5.55 -4.20 0.78
C TYR A 48 -5.43 -4.02 -0.74
N GLY A 49 -4.35 -4.56 -1.33
CA GLY A 49 -4.18 -4.55 -2.80
C GLY A 49 -3.40 -3.35 -3.35
N HIS A 50 -2.65 -2.65 -2.50
CA HIS A 50 -1.95 -1.40 -2.82
C HIS A 50 -0.75 -1.50 -3.77
N GLY A 51 -0.34 -2.72 -4.14
CA GLY A 51 0.78 -2.93 -5.03
C GLY A 51 2.05 -2.19 -4.59
N GLY A 52 2.67 -1.44 -5.50
CA GLY A 52 3.86 -0.64 -5.20
C GLY A 52 3.58 0.76 -4.63
N ALA A 53 2.30 1.14 -4.49
CA ALA A 53 1.88 2.51 -4.16
C ALA A 53 1.34 2.65 -2.73
N GLY A 54 1.45 1.62 -1.89
CA GLY A 54 0.87 1.62 -0.54
C GLY A 54 1.26 2.82 0.32
N TRP A 55 2.51 3.27 0.26
CA TRP A 55 2.93 4.46 1.00
C TRP A 55 2.27 5.75 0.47
N THR A 56 2.27 5.95 -0.83
CA THR A 56 1.64 7.12 -1.48
C THR A 56 0.15 7.20 -1.19
N LEU A 57 -0.53 6.05 -1.12
CA LEU A 57 -1.98 5.96 -0.95
C LEU A 57 -2.42 5.90 0.52
N ALA A 58 -1.52 5.59 1.46
CA ALA A 58 -1.84 5.21 2.83
C ALA A 58 -2.81 6.18 3.52
N TRP A 59 -2.58 7.49 3.40
CA TRP A 59 -3.42 8.49 4.07
C TRP A 59 -4.83 8.56 3.47
N GLY A 60 -4.94 8.47 2.14
CA GLY A 60 -6.24 8.45 1.45
C GLY A 60 -7.05 7.20 1.82
N CYS A 61 -6.42 6.02 1.74
CA CYS A 61 -7.05 4.76 2.13
C CYS A 61 -7.50 4.79 3.61
N ALA A 62 -6.68 5.32 4.51
CA ALA A 62 -7.05 5.46 5.92
C ALA A 62 -8.26 6.38 6.13
N LEU A 63 -8.35 7.49 5.38
CA LEU A 63 -9.51 8.39 5.45
C LEU A 63 -10.79 7.72 4.92
N GLU A 64 -10.70 6.94 3.86
CA GLU A 64 -11.82 6.14 3.34
C GLU A 64 -12.26 5.06 4.33
N VAL A 65 -11.32 4.35 4.97
CA VAL A 65 -11.63 3.41 6.08
C VAL A 65 -12.39 4.12 7.21
N VAL A 66 -11.92 5.30 7.63
CA VAL A 66 -12.60 6.09 8.66
C VAL A 66 -14.01 6.52 8.22
N ALA A 67 -14.18 6.88 6.94
CA ALA A 67 -15.50 7.19 6.39
C ALA A 67 -16.44 5.97 6.44
N HIS A 68 -15.95 4.78 6.07
CA HIS A 68 -16.69 3.53 6.19
C HIS A 68 -17.11 3.27 7.64
N VAL A 69 -16.18 3.35 8.61
CA VAL A 69 -16.49 3.16 10.05
C VAL A 69 -17.58 4.13 10.52
N ARG A 70 -17.49 5.40 10.17
CA ARG A 70 -18.48 6.42 10.56
C ARG A 70 -19.85 6.19 9.93
N GLY A 71 -19.89 5.60 8.73
CA GLY A 71 -21.12 5.28 8.01
C GLY A 71 -21.90 4.09 8.59
N LEU A 72 -21.30 3.25 9.44
CA LEU A 72 -21.96 2.07 10.01
C LEU A 72 -23.01 2.39 11.08
N GLY A 73 -23.08 3.65 11.55
CA GLY A 73 -23.90 4.03 12.71
C GLY A 73 -23.42 3.37 14.01
N ALA A 74 -24.02 3.73 15.15
CA ALA A 74 -23.77 2.99 16.37
C ALA A 74 -24.31 1.57 16.21
N VAL A 75 -23.42 0.58 16.20
CA VAL A 75 -23.82 -0.83 16.38
C VAL A 75 -24.42 -0.93 17.80
N PRO A 76 -25.66 -1.42 17.98
CA PRO A 76 -26.19 -1.66 19.32
C PRO A 76 -25.33 -2.65 20.11
#